data_AF-A0A3R7V1D0-F1
#
_entry.id   AF-A0A3R7V1D0-F1
#
_cell.length_a   1.000
_cell.length_b   1.000
_cell.length_c   1.000
_cell.angle_alpha   90.00
_cell.angle_beta   90.00
_cell.angle_gamma   90.00
#
_symmetry.space_group_name_H-M   'P 1'
#
loop_
_entity.id
_entity.type
_entity.pdbx_description
1 polymer ?
#
loop_
_entity_poly.entity_id
_entity_poly.type
_entity_poly.pdbx_seq_one_letter_code
_entity_poly.pdbx_strand_id
1 'polypeptide(L)'
;MNNRGDLNTEQQNPRSSDIDSKDIREILSAINNEDSIIANAVKDAIPKIEEAVELTLRSVKLGGRVFYIGAGTSGRLGVLDASEIPPTFSEDKDVFIGLIAGGDKALRESIEGAEDSHENAIKDLEAFQINTNDTLIGISCSGAAKYVISALDHARSKGAKTVYLVTNPKPYSMTDVDVVIHADTGPEIITGSTRMKAGTATKMILNMISTTTMVKLGKVYGNLMVDLMAVNEKLVDRGTRIISKLTGLDYDRSKERLIESEFSVKVAIVMEIHDCTLDEANNKLNKADGFLNRIIDI
;
A
#
# COMPACT_ATOMS: atom_id res chain seq x y z
N MET A 1 17.66 11.72 24.78
CA MET A 1 16.57 10.77 24.48
C MET A 1 15.27 11.51 24.68
N ASN A 2 14.37 11.51 23.69
CA ASN A 2 13.04 12.10 23.84
C ASN A 2 12.23 11.23 24.83
N ASN A 3 11.45 11.85 25.72
CA ASN A 3 10.50 11.11 26.53
C ASN A 3 9.31 10.69 25.63
N ARG A 4 8.72 9.51 25.86
CA ARG A 4 7.53 9.06 25.11
C ARG A 4 6.40 10.10 25.22
N GLY A 5 6.25 10.77 26.37
CA GLY A 5 5.24 11.81 26.58
C GLY A 5 5.43 13.09 25.74
N ASP A 6 6.60 13.30 25.15
CA ASP A 6 6.87 14.49 24.31
C ASP A 6 6.40 14.29 22.86
N LEU A 7 6.11 13.05 22.47
CA LEU A 7 5.68 12.68 21.12
C LEU A 7 4.26 13.20 20.86
N ASN A 8 4.02 13.80 19.69
CA ASN A 8 2.67 14.28 19.33
C ASN A 8 1.62 13.17 19.45
N THR A 9 1.98 11.93 19.13
CA THR A 9 1.10 10.76 19.23
C THR A 9 0.66 10.42 20.65
N GLU A 10 1.42 10.86 21.67
CA GLU A 10 1.16 10.62 23.09
C GLU A 10 0.63 11.86 23.83
N GLN A 11 0.55 13.01 23.16
CA GLN A 11 0.01 14.24 23.74
C GLN A 11 -1.53 14.19 23.79
N GLN A 12 -2.10 14.79 24.83
CA GLN A 12 -3.55 14.98 24.92
C GLN A 12 -4.01 15.98 23.86
N ASN A 13 -5.10 15.68 23.16
CA ASN A 13 -5.74 16.63 22.27
C ASN A 13 -6.64 17.59 23.08
N PRO A 14 -6.35 18.91 23.12
CA PRO A 14 -7.15 19.86 23.89
C PRO A 14 -8.62 19.96 23.44
N ARG A 15 -8.95 19.55 22.21
CA ARG A 15 -10.32 19.57 21.67
C ARG A 15 -11.19 18.42 22.17
N SER A 16 -10.58 17.43 22.83
CA SER A 16 -11.26 16.23 23.35
C SER A 16 -10.96 15.94 24.82
N SER A 17 -10.50 16.95 25.57
CA SER A 17 -10.20 16.79 27.01
C SER A 17 -11.41 16.35 27.84
N ASP A 18 -12.62 16.61 27.35
CA ASP A 18 -13.92 16.34 27.99
C ASP A 18 -14.77 15.33 27.21
N ILE A 19 -14.16 14.55 26.30
CA ILE A 19 -14.90 13.68 25.35
C ILE A 19 -15.77 12.62 26.03
N ASP A 20 -15.42 12.19 27.24
CA ASP A 20 -16.17 11.23 28.04
C ASP A 20 -17.48 11.80 28.63
N SER A 21 -17.62 13.13 28.64
CA SER A 21 -18.82 13.83 29.11
C SER A 21 -19.78 14.25 27.99
N LYS A 22 -19.35 14.13 26.73
CA LYS A 22 -20.12 14.52 25.54
C LYS A 22 -21.19 13.51 25.18
N ASP A 23 -22.25 13.98 24.53
CA ASP A 23 -23.25 13.08 23.97
C ASP A 23 -22.70 12.29 22.76
N ILE A 24 -23.43 11.26 22.34
CA ILE A 24 -23.00 10.39 21.23
C ILE A 24 -22.73 11.19 19.95
N ARG A 25 -23.57 12.17 19.62
CA ARG A 25 -23.42 12.97 18.39
C ARG A 25 -22.21 13.89 18.48
N GLU A 26 -21.98 14.49 19.63
CA GLU A 26 -20.83 15.34 19.90
C GLU A 26 -19.52 14.55 19.82
N ILE A 27 -19.47 13.33 20.39
CA ILE A 27 -18.32 12.43 20.27
C ILE A 27 -18.04 12.10 18.80
N LEU A 28 -19.07 11.66 18.05
CA LEU A 28 -18.93 11.33 16.63
C LEU A 28 -18.49 12.53 15.79
N SER A 29 -19.02 13.72 16.08
CA SER A 29 -18.64 14.95 15.40
C SER A 29 -17.21 15.35 15.70
N ALA A 30 -16.76 15.19 16.95
CA ALA A 30 -15.38 15.46 17.35
C ALA A 30 -14.40 14.53 16.63
N ILE A 31 -14.71 13.23 16.53
CA ILE A 31 -13.91 12.27 15.76
C ILE A 31 -13.84 12.70 14.29
N ASN A 32 -14.97 12.99 13.64
CA ASN A 32 -15.00 13.35 12.22
C ASN A 32 -14.26 14.68 11.93
N ASN A 33 -14.36 15.66 12.83
CA ASN A 33 -13.62 16.92 12.72
C ASN A 33 -12.12 16.67 12.74
N GLU A 34 -11.64 15.78 13.61
CA GLU A 34 -10.24 15.38 13.65
C GLU A 34 -9.85 14.57 12.39
N ASP A 35 -10.70 13.68 11.88
CA ASP A 35 -10.42 12.93 10.64
C ASP A 35 -10.27 13.84 9.42
N SER A 36 -10.95 14.99 9.38
CA SER A 36 -10.90 15.92 8.25
C SER A 36 -9.50 16.48 7.97
N ILE A 37 -8.60 16.49 8.95
CA ILE A 37 -7.24 17.03 8.81
C ILE A 37 -6.29 16.05 8.14
N ILE A 38 -6.63 14.75 8.12
CA ILE A 38 -5.74 13.68 7.65
C ILE A 38 -5.31 13.91 6.20
N ALA A 39 -6.25 14.32 5.34
CA ALA A 39 -5.98 14.56 3.94
C ALA A 39 -4.92 15.65 3.72
N ASN A 40 -4.88 16.68 4.57
CA ASN A 40 -3.85 17.72 4.49
C ASN A 40 -2.48 17.19 4.94
N ALA A 41 -2.43 16.41 6.02
CA ALA A 41 -1.19 15.78 6.47
C ALA A 41 -0.58 14.84 5.40
N VAL A 42 -1.44 14.08 4.71
CA VAL A 42 -1.01 13.21 3.60
C VAL A 42 -0.58 14.04 2.38
N LYS A 43 -1.29 15.13 2.08
CA LYS A 43 -0.92 16.06 0.99
C LYS A 43 0.47 16.63 1.18
N ASP A 44 0.81 17.06 2.39
CA ASP A 44 2.12 17.62 2.71
C ASP A 44 3.24 16.56 2.59
N ALA A 45 2.89 15.28 2.76
CA ALA A 45 3.82 14.15 2.61
C ALA A 45 4.07 13.73 1.16
N ILE A 46 3.30 14.23 0.17
CA ILE A 46 3.36 13.79 -1.24
C ILE A 46 4.78 13.76 -1.82
N PRO A 47 5.65 14.77 -1.64
CA PRO A 47 7.00 14.72 -2.20
C PRO A 47 7.81 13.50 -1.71
N LYS A 48 7.63 13.08 -0.46
CA LYS A 48 8.29 11.88 0.09
C LYS A 48 7.60 10.58 -0.29
N ILE A 49 6.29 10.63 -0.52
CA ILE A 49 5.54 9.51 -1.11
C ILE A 49 6.02 9.26 -2.54
N GLU A 50 6.27 10.32 -3.33
CA GLU A 50 6.82 10.23 -4.68
C GLU A 50 8.20 9.56 -4.67
N GLU A 51 9.12 10.02 -3.83
CA GLU A 51 10.44 9.38 -3.65
C GLU A 51 10.31 7.89 -3.29
N ALA A 52 9.37 7.52 -2.40
CA ALA A 52 9.12 6.12 -2.07
C ALA A 52 8.57 5.32 -3.25
N VAL A 53 7.68 5.89 -4.06
CA VAL A 53 7.15 5.27 -5.28
C VAL A 53 8.26 5.00 -6.30
N GLU A 54 9.25 5.89 -6.42
CA GLU A 54 10.39 5.66 -7.32
C GLU A 54 11.21 4.44 -6.89
N LEU A 55 11.39 4.24 -5.58
CA LEU A 55 12.08 3.08 -5.02
C LEU A 55 11.29 1.79 -5.25
N THR A 56 9.98 1.77 -4.97
CA THR A 56 9.14 0.60 -5.20
C THR A 56 9.05 0.26 -6.69
N LEU A 57 8.87 1.26 -7.56
CA LEU A 57 8.84 1.07 -9.02
C LEU A 57 10.16 0.50 -9.53
N ARG A 58 11.31 1.01 -9.03
CA ARG A 58 12.63 0.45 -9.34
C ARG A 58 12.70 -1.03 -8.93
N SER A 59 12.31 -1.36 -7.71
CA SER A 59 12.36 -2.73 -7.19
C SER A 59 11.57 -3.69 -8.05
N VAL A 60 10.30 -3.38 -8.33
CA VAL A 60 9.44 -4.25 -9.15
C VAL A 60 9.98 -4.41 -10.57
N LYS A 61 10.48 -3.33 -11.20
CA LYS A 61 11.10 -3.41 -12.54
C LYS A 61 12.37 -4.25 -12.60
N LEU A 62 13.11 -4.37 -11.49
CA LEU A 62 14.28 -5.24 -11.38
C LEU A 62 13.92 -6.68 -11.00
N GLY A 63 12.63 -7.02 -10.92
CA GLY A 63 12.15 -8.32 -10.45
C GLY A 63 12.33 -8.52 -8.94
N GLY A 64 12.56 -7.44 -8.19
CA GLY A 64 12.55 -7.44 -6.74
C GLY A 64 11.16 -7.22 -6.15
N ARG A 65 11.10 -7.16 -4.83
CA ARG A 65 9.84 -7.12 -4.07
C ARG A 65 9.77 -5.88 -3.18
N VAL A 66 8.57 -5.56 -2.72
CA VAL A 66 8.28 -4.48 -1.78
C VAL A 66 7.76 -5.09 -0.49
N PHE A 67 8.45 -4.81 0.63
CA PHE A 67 8.07 -5.29 1.95
C PHE A 67 7.44 -4.17 2.75
N TYR A 68 6.28 -4.40 3.35
CA TYR A 68 5.76 -3.61 4.46
C TYR A 68 6.07 -4.32 5.76
N ILE A 69 6.60 -3.61 6.75
CA ILE A 69 6.88 -4.18 8.07
C ILE A 69 6.46 -3.25 9.18
N GLY A 70 5.74 -3.78 10.17
CA GLY A 70 5.22 -2.99 11.29
C GLY A 70 4.77 -3.84 12.46
N ALA A 71 4.31 -3.20 13.53
CA ALA A 71 3.67 -3.86 14.65
C ALA A 71 2.22 -3.37 14.81
N GLY A 72 1.36 -4.17 15.45
CA GLY A 72 -0.02 -3.79 15.74
C GLY A 72 -0.77 -3.27 14.51
N THR A 73 -1.41 -2.11 14.63
CA THR A 73 -2.16 -1.49 13.52
C THR A 73 -1.29 -1.23 12.29
N SER A 74 -0.06 -0.75 12.46
CA SER A 74 0.85 -0.46 11.36
C SER A 74 1.16 -1.70 10.53
N GLY A 75 1.47 -2.82 11.18
CA GLY A 75 1.71 -4.10 10.50
C GLY A 75 0.46 -4.63 9.80
N ARG A 76 -0.72 -4.54 10.46
CA ARG A 76 -2.00 -4.96 9.86
C ARG A 76 -2.35 -4.16 8.60
N LEU A 77 -2.07 -2.86 8.59
CA LEU A 77 -2.30 -2.01 7.42
C LEU A 77 -1.37 -2.36 6.25
N GLY A 78 -0.11 -2.71 6.54
CA GLY A 78 0.82 -3.25 5.55
C GLY A 78 0.31 -4.55 4.92
N VAL A 79 -0.16 -5.49 5.76
CA VAL A 79 -0.76 -6.75 5.28
C VAL A 79 -2.03 -6.50 4.48
N LEU A 80 -2.88 -5.56 4.90
CA LEU A 80 -4.09 -5.18 4.18
C LEU A 80 -3.76 -4.71 2.75
N ASP A 81 -2.89 -3.71 2.61
CA ASP A 81 -2.52 -3.15 1.30
C ASP A 81 -1.90 -4.22 0.39
N ALA A 82 -0.94 -5.01 0.90
CA ALA A 82 -0.32 -6.10 0.16
C ALA A 82 -1.35 -7.14 -0.33
N SER A 83 -2.33 -7.50 0.50
CA SER A 83 -3.36 -8.50 0.14
C SER A 83 -4.31 -8.04 -0.97
N GLU A 84 -4.43 -6.72 -1.18
CA GLU A 84 -5.28 -6.14 -2.21
C GLU A 84 -4.58 -6.07 -3.58
N ILE A 85 -3.26 -6.27 -3.65
CA ILE A 85 -2.50 -6.16 -4.91
C ILE A 85 -2.89 -7.26 -5.93
N PRO A 86 -2.92 -8.56 -5.59
CA PRO A 86 -3.28 -9.60 -6.57
C PRO A 86 -4.70 -9.43 -7.15
N PRO A 87 -5.78 -9.24 -6.36
CA PRO A 87 -7.11 -9.13 -6.95
C PRO A 87 -7.37 -7.79 -7.67
N THR A 88 -6.57 -6.75 -7.41
CA THR A 88 -6.73 -5.41 -8.01
C THR A 88 -5.92 -5.25 -9.28
N PHE A 89 -4.69 -5.76 -9.32
CA PHE A 89 -3.73 -5.51 -10.42
C PHE A 89 -3.21 -6.79 -11.09
N SER A 90 -3.73 -7.96 -10.69
CA SER A 90 -3.32 -9.29 -11.18
C SER A 90 -1.80 -9.47 -11.17
N GLU A 91 -1.19 -8.97 -10.12
CA GLU A 91 0.24 -9.10 -9.88
C GLU A 91 0.48 -10.27 -8.91
N ASP A 92 1.68 -10.83 -8.96
CA ASP A 92 2.04 -11.91 -8.05
C ASP A 92 1.95 -11.44 -6.57
N LYS A 93 1.41 -12.32 -5.71
CA LYS A 93 1.31 -12.10 -4.26
C LYS A 93 2.64 -11.84 -3.58
N ASP A 94 3.75 -12.21 -4.23
CA ASP A 94 5.09 -12.05 -3.68
C ASP A 94 5.73 -10.71 -4.08
N VAL A 95 5.07 -9.87 -4.90
CA VAL A 95 5.58 -8.53 -5.27
C VAL A 95 5.42 -7.53 -4.13
N PHE A 96 4.30 -7.55 -3.42
CA PHE A 96 4.07 -6.76 -2.21
C PHE A 96 3.79 -7.70 -1.04
N ILE A 97 4.63 -7.65 -0.01
CA ILE A 97 4.58 -8.58 1.12
C ILE A 97 4.40 -7.79 2.42
N GLY A 98 3.35 -8.08 3.18
CA GLY A 98 3.12 -7.50 4.50
C GLY A 98 3.61 -8.40 5.62
N LEU A 99 4.43 -7.85 6.51
CA LEU A 99 4.97 -8.51 7.70
C LEU A 99 4.53 -7.76 8.96
N ILE A 100 4.17 -8.53 9.98
CA ILE A 100 3.72 -8.01 11.26
C ILE A 100 4.49 -8.64 12.41
N ALA A 101 4.96 -7.81 13.35
CA ALA A 101 5.58 -8.28 14.58
C ALA A 101 4.66 -9.26 15.33
N GLY A 102 5.15 -10.46 15.62
CA GLY A 102 4.37 -11.54 16.23
C GLY A 102 3.68 -12.49 15.23
N GLY A 103 3.89 -12.29 13.93
CA GLY A 103 3.41 -13.17 12.85
C GLY A 103 1.90 -13.18 12.68
N ASP A 104 1.37 -14.19 11.98
CA ASP A 104 -0.06 -14.28 11.61
C ASP A 104 -1.03 -14.16 12.80
N LYS A 105 -0.63 -14.63 13.98
CA LYS A 105 -1.46 -14.50 15.19
C LYS A 105 -1.73 -13.02 15.52
N ALA A 106 -0.75 -12.14 15.27
CA ALA A 106 -0.86 -10.71 15.50
C ALA A 106 -1.89 -10.02 14.59
N LEU A 107 -2.35 -10.67 13.51
CA LEU A 107 -3.40 -10.12 12.65
C LEU A 107 -4.72 -9.97 13.38
N ARG A 108 -5.02 -10.87 14.32
CA ARG A 108 -6.31 -10.92 15.05
C ARG A 108 -6.16 -10.60 16.53
N GLU A 109 -4.98 -10.80 17.10
CA GLU A 109 -4.71 -10.60 18.52
C GLU A 109 -3.54 -9.61 18.70
N SER A 110 -3.50 -8.92 19.83
CA SER A 110 -2.31 -8.14 20.21
C SER A 110 -1.30 -9.06 20.88
N ILE A 111 -0.04 -9.02 20.44
CA ILE A 111 1.05 -9.81 21.03
C ILE A 111 1.94 -8.87 21.84
N GLU A 112 1.90 -9.01 23.16
CA GLU A 112 2.66 -8.18 24.09
C GLU A 112 4.17 -8.31 23.83
N GLY A 113 4.87 -7.17 23.79
CA GLY A 113 6.33 -7.10 23.59
C GLY A 113 6.84 -7.44 22.19
N ALA A 114 5.97 -7.81 21.24
CA ALA A 114 6.39 -8.15 19.88
C ALA A 114 7.11 -6.98 19.18
N GLU A 115 6.66 -5.73 19.43
CA GLU A 115 7.24 -4.52 18.85
C GLU A 115 8.62 -4.14 19.42
N ASP A 116 8.97 -4.68 20.59
CA ASP A 116 10.24 -4.42 21.28
C ASP A 116 11.36 -5.41 20.90
N SER A 117 11.03 -6.48 20.17
CA SER A 117 11.97 -7.55 19.83
C SER A 117 12.78 -7.25 18.56
N HIS A 118 14.03 -6.85 18.74
CA HIS A 118 14.98 -6.62 17.64
C HIS A 118 15.25 -7.89 16.81
N GLU A 119 15.47 -9.03 17.49
CA GLU A 119 15.84 -10.29 16.83
C GLU A 119 14.72 -10.85 15.95
N ASN A 120 13.46 -10.66 16.35
CA ASN A 120 12.34 -11.21 15.60
C ASN A 120 12.21 -10.54 14.22
N ALA A 121 12.51 -9.24 14.12
CA ALA A 121 12.52 -8.55 12.84
C ALA A 121 13.50 -9.20 11.85
N ILE A 122 14.69 -9.55 12.34
CA ILE A 122 15.72 -10.19 11.51
C ILE A 122 15.27 -11.60 11.10
N LYS A 123 14.78 -12.41 12.05
CA LYS A 123 14.29 -13.77 11.79
C LYS A 123 13.16 -13.79 10.75
N ASP A 124 12.21 -12.85 10.86
CA ASP A 124 11.10 -12.73 9.92
C ASP A 124 11.58 -12.38 8.50
N LEU A 125 12.63 -11.57 8.38
CA LEU A 125 13.21 -11.17 7.09
C LEU A 125 14.15 -12.21 6.48
N GLU A 126 14.83 -13.02 7.30
CA GLU A 126 15.78 -14.05 6.84
C GLU A 126 15.12 -15.06 5.88
N ALA A 127 13.86 -15.43 6.14
CA ALA A 127 13.08 -16.32 5.30
C ALA A 127 12.91 -15.80 3.85
N PHE A 128 12.99 -14.49 3.66
CA PHE A 128 12.79 -13.85 2.35
C PHE A 128 14.09 -13.58 1.59
N GLN A 129 15.25 -13.70 2.23
CA GLN A 129 16.55 -13.40 1.62
C GLN A 129 16.56 -12.01 0.94
N ILE A 130 16.19 -10.97 1.69
CA ILE A 130 16.19 -9.58 1.20
C ILE A 130 17.54 -9.23 0.57
N ASN A 131 17.48 -8.55 -0.57
CA ASN A 131 18.66 -8.17 -1.35
C ASN A 131 18.54 -6.77 -2.00
N THR A 132 19.51 -6.41 -2.84
CA THR A 132 19.65 -5.08 -3.47
C THR A 132 18.52 -4.68 -4.42
N ASN A 133 17.70 -5.64 -4.85
CA ASN A 133 16.56 -5.38 -5.73
C ASN A 133 15.29 -5.09 -4.93
N ASP A 134 15.26 -5.40 -3.63
CA ASP A 134 14.08 -5.21 -2.79
C ASP A 134 14.02 -3.77 -2.21
N THR A 135 12.79 -3.36 -1.86
CA THR A 135 12.52 -2.16 -1.05
C THR A 135 11.77 -2.58 0.21
N LEU A 136 12.20 -2.10 1.38
CA LEU A 136 11.52 -2.31 2.66
C LEU A 136 10.98 -0.99 3.21
N ILE A 137 9.68 -0.97 3.49
CA ILE A 137 8.92 0.14 4.06
C ILE A 137 8.59 -0.22 5.50
N GLY A 138 9.32 0.38 6.44
CA GLY A 138 9.08 0.27 7.86
C GLY A 138 8.00 1.24 8.32
N ILE A 139 7.02 0.77 9.09
CA ILE A 139 5.84 1.53 9.48
C ILE A 139 5.77 1.62 11.01
N SER A 140 5.93 2.83 11.57
CA SER A 140 5.78 3.07 13.01
C SER A 140 5.29 4.49 13.27
N CYS A 141 4.00 4.65 13.60
CA CYS A 141 3.38 5.98 13.77
C CYS A 141 4.15 6.88 14.76
N SER A 142 4.48 6.36 15.95
CA SER A 142 5.23 7.09 16.99
C SER A 142 6.75 7.06 16.79
N GLY A 143 7.24 6.13 15.97
CA GLY A 143 8.65 5.80 15.81
C GLY A 143 9.27 5.01 16.96
N ALA A 144 8.45 4.46 17.88
CA ALA A 144 8.94 3.77 19.07
C ALA A 144 9.22 2.27 18.88
N ALA A 145 8.71 1.66 17.80
CA ALA A 145 8.81 0.21 17.57
C ALA A 145 10.22 -0.21 17.16
N LYS A 146 10.96 -0.83 18.10
CA LYS A 146 12.33 -1.34 17.89
C LYS A 146 12.40 -2.42 16.80
N TYR A 147 11.36 -3.23 16.68
CA TYR A 147 11.19 -4.22 15.61
C TYR A 147 11.33 -3.56 14.23
N VAL A 148 10.69 -2.40 14.02
CA VAL A 148 10.73 -1.68 12.73
C VAL A 148 12.10 -1.10 12.44
N ILE A 149 12.75 -0.49 13.45
CA ILE A 149 14.12 0.04 13.31
C ILE A 149 15.09 -1.07 12.91
N SER A 150 14.99 -2.23 13.57
CA SER A 150 15.86 -3.38 13.29
C SER A 150 15.67 -3.95 11.88
N ALA A 151 14.42 -3.99 11.41
CA ALA A 151 14.10 -4.40 10.06
C ALA A 151 14.72 -3.46 9.00
N LEU A 152 14.62 -2.15 9.23
CA LEU A 152 15.22 -1.13 8.36
C LEU A 152 16.74 -1.26 8.31
N ASP A 153 17.39 -1.39 9.47
CA ASP A 153 18.84 -1.58 9.56
C ASP A 153 19.29 -2.87 8.84
N HIS A 154 18.56 -3.97 9.06
CA HIS A 154 18.85 -5.24 8.43
C HIS A 154 18.72 -5.16 6.91
N ALA A 155 17.59 -4.64 6.39
CA ALA A 155 17.36 -4.51 4.96
C ALA A 155 18.44 -3.64 4.30
N ARG A 156 18.80 -2.51 4.92
CA ARG A 156 19.89 -1.66 4.45
C ARG A 156 21.23 -2.38 4.43
N SER A 157 21.54 -3.18 5.46
CA SER A 157 22.77 -3.98 5.50
C SER A 157 22.87 -5.02 4.37
N LYS A 158 21.72 -5.45 3.83
CA LYS A 158 21.62 -6.32 2.63
C LYS A 158 21.58 -5.55 1.32
N GLY A 159 21.65 -4.21 1.37
CA GLY A 159 21.65 -3.31 0.23
C GLY A 159 20.26 -3.01 -0.35
N ALA A 160 19.19 -3.47 0.31
CA ALA A 160 17.83 -3.09 -0.07
C ALA A 160 17.59 -1.61 0.17
N LYS A 161 16.64 -1.04 -0.58
CA LYS A 161 16.19 0.35 -0.37
C LYS A 161 15.25 0.42 0.82
N THR A 162 15.34 1.49 1.60
CA THR A 162 14.55 1.62 2.83
C THR A 162 13.74 2.91 2.88
N VAL A 163 12.47 2.76 3.26
CA VAL A 163 11.55 3.86 3.52
C VAL A 163 11.06 3.75 4.95
N TYR A 164 11.08 4.84 5.70
CA TYR A 164 10.49 4.90 7.03
C TYR A 164 9.25 5.78 7.05
N LEU A 165 8.10 5.18 7.33
CA LEU A 165 6.82 5.88 7.44
C LEU A 165 6.45 6.10 8.91
N VAL A 166 6.36 7.37 9.28
CA VAL A 166 6.00 7.82 10.62
C VAL A 166 4.96 8.94 10.52
N THR A 167 4.13 9.09 11.56
CA THR A 167 3.12 10.17 11.63
C THR A 167 3.45 11.20 12.69
N ASN A 168 4.59 11.04 13.34
CA ASN A 168 5.12 11.96 14.31
C ASN A 168 6.25 12.77 13.65
N PRO A 169 6.22 14.11 13.69
CA PRO A 169 7.30 14.95 13.13
C PRO A 169 8.63 14.76 13.88
N LYS A 170 8.59 14.31 15.14
CA LYS A 170 9.77 13.95 15.93
C LYS A 170 9.63 12.51 16.42
N PRO A 171 9.86 11.51 15.56
CA PRO A 171 9.73 10.12 15.93
C PRO A 171 10.67 9.77 17.09
N TYR A 172 10.24 8.80 17.91
CA TYR A 172 10.97 8.41 19.12
C TYR A 172 12.40 7.92 18.82
N SER A 173 12.52 7.08 17.78
CA SER A 173 13.78 6.60 17.24
C SER A 173 13.86 6.91 15.75
N MET A 174 15.07 7.17 15.28
CA MET A 174 15.41 7.30 13.87
C MET A 174 16.51 6.30 13.54
N THR A 175 16.56 5.89 12.28
CA THR A 175 17.70 5.19 11.70
C THR A 175 17.95 5.69 10.28
N ASP A 176 19.12 5.37 9.74
CA ASP A 176 19.52 5.76 8.40
C ASP A 176 18.68 5.00 7.36
N VAL A 177 17.86 5.74 6.62
CA VAL A 177 17.02 5.23 5.54
C VAL A 177 17.16 6.08 4.28
N ASP A 178 16.78 5.53 3.13
CA ASP A 178 16.80 6.30 1.87
C ASP A 178 15.73 7.41 1.87
N VAL A 179 14.53 7.11 2.39
CA VAL A 179 13.39 8.05 2.42
C VAL A 179 12.70 8.00 3.77
N VAL A 180 12.35 9.17 4.33
CA VAL A 180 11.47 9.28 5.51
C VAL A 180 10.19 9.99 5.10
N ILE A 181 9.06 9.32 5.26
CA ILE A 181 7.73 9.91 5.06
C ILE A 181 7.20 10.34 6.42
N HIS A 182 6.95 11.63 6.57
CA HIS A 182 6.28 12.21 7.73
C HIS A 182 4.88 12.69 7.33
N ALA A 183 3.85 12.13 7.97
CA ALA A 183 2.47 12.62 7.85
C ALA A 183 1.95 13.05 9.23
N ASP A 184 2.19 14.31 9.61
CA ASP A 184 1.85 14.82 10.94
C ASP A 184 0.33 14.98 11.09
N THR A 185 -0.30 14.02 11.78
CA THR A 185 -1.73 14.05 12.09
C THR A 185 -2.05 14.74 13.41
N GLY A 186 -1.04 15.22 14.15
CA GLY A 186 -1.19 15.77 15.49
C GLY A 186 -1.67 14.73 16.54
N PRO A 187 -2.01 15.19 17.76
CA PRO A 187 -2.49 14.33 18.83
C PRO A 187 -3.84 13.68 18.51
N GLU A 188 -3.98 12.43 18.93
CA GLU A 188 -5.20 11.65 18.71
C GLU A 188 -6.35 12.11 19.62
N ILE A 189 -7.60 11.89 19.18
CA ILE A 189 -8.78 12.25 19.96
C ILE A 189 -8.83 11.50 21.30
N ILE A 190 -8.38 10.24 21.30
CA ILE A 190 -8.04 9.47 22.50
C ILE A 190 -6.51 9.40 22.56
N THR A 191 -5.91 9.99 23.59
CA THR A 191 -4.46 10.06 23.78
C THR A 191 -3.78 8.71 23.55
N GLY A 192 -2.75 8.66 22.68
CA GLY A 192 -2.02 7.43 22.36
C GLY A 192 -2.71 6.48 21.38
N SER A 193 -3.99 6.68 21.04
CA SER A 193 -4.76 5.77 20.18
C SER A 193 -4.46 5.97 18.68
N THR A 194 -3.20 5.75 18.29
CA THR A 194 -2.68 5.91 16.92
C THR A 194 -3.31 4.99 15.87
N ARG A 195 -4.19 4.06 16.28
CA ARG A 195 -5.04 3.32 15.33
C ARG A 195 -6.05 4.21 14.60
N MET A 196 -6.22 5.47 15.03
CA MET A 196 -7.20 6.43 14.52
C MET A 196 -6.59 7.24 13.37
N LYS A 197 -6.30 8.54 13.57
CA LYS A 197 -5.83 9.40 12.48
C LYS A 197 -4.52 8.91 11.87
N ALA A 198 -3.54 8.55 12.70
CA ALA A 198 -2.25 8.08 12.24
C ALA A 198 -2.36 6.77 11.42
N GLY A 199 -3.21 5.85 11.86
CA GLY A 199 -3.54 4.62 11.11
C GLY A 199 -4.22 4.93 9.77
N THR A 200 -5.18 5.85 9.74
CA THR A 200 -5.86 6.26 8.50
C THR A 200 -4.90 6.96 7.53
N ALA A 201 -4.03 7.86 8.01
CA ALA A 201 -2.98 8.47 7.20
C ALA A 201 -2.04 7.41 6.61
N THR A 202 -1.61 6.45 7.43
CA THR A 202 -0.81 5.30 6.99
C THR A 202 -1.51 4.56 5.86
N LYS A 203 -2.79 4.19 6.02
CA LYS A 203 -3.57 3.51 4.97
C LYS A 203 -3.58 4.31 3.67
N MET A 204 -3.87 5.60 3.74
CA MET A 204 -3.91 6.47 2.56
C MET A 204 -2.57 6.49 1.83
N ILE A 205 -1.46 6.57 2.57
CA ILE A 205 -0.12 6.60 2.00
C ILE A 205 0.25 5.26 1.37
N LEU A 206 -0.01 4.13 2.04
CA LEU A 206 0.26 2.81 1.46
C LEU A 206 -0.52 2.61 0.16
N ASN A 207 -1.80 2.97 0.14
CA ASN A 207 -2.61 2.91 -1.07
C ASN A 207 -2.07 3.82 -2.19
N MET A 208 -1.56 5.01 -1.86
CA MET A 208 -0.90 5.88 -2.84
C MET A 208 0.37 5.23 -3.40
N ILE A 209 1.20 4.63 -2.55
CA ILE A 209 2.45 3.98 -2.97
C ILE A 209 2.16 2.80 -3.90
N SER A 210 1.33 1.86 -3.46
CA SER A 210 1.06 0.64 -4.21
C SER A 210 0.29 0.93 -5.50
N THR A 211 -0.77 1.73 -5.44
CA THR A 211 -1.57 2.10 -6.62
C THR A 211 -0.72 2.86 -7.65
N THR A 212 0.07 3.84 -7.22
CA THR A 212 0.91 4.61 -8.15
C THR A 212 1.98 3.72 -8.78
N THR A 213 2.59 2.82 -7.99
CA THR A 213 3.53 1.81 -8.51
C THR A 213 2.88 1.00 -9.63
N MET A 214 1.68 0.46 -9.41
CA MET A 214 0.96 -0.37 -10.38
C MET A 214 0.51 0.41 -11.62
N VAL A 215 0.07 1.67 -11.45
CA VAL A 215 -0.22 2.58 -12.58
C VAL A 215 1.03 2.79 -13.43
N LYS A 216 2.19 3.02 -12.79
CA LYS A 216 3.48 3.21 -13.48
C LYS A 216 4.08 1.91 -14.04
N LEU A 217 3.44 0.77 -13.81
CA LEU A 217 3.72 -0.53 -14.43
C LEU A 217 2.69 -0.90 -15.51
N GLY A 218 1.78 0.01 -15.88
CA GLY A 218 0.82 -0.21 -16.95
C GLY A 218 -0.37 -1.08 -16.57
N LYS A 219 -0.62 -1.33 -15.27
CA LYS A 219 -1.75 -2.14 -14.78
C LYS A 219 -3.13 -1.46 -14.94
N VAL A 220 -3.15 -0.19 -15.36
CA VAL A 220 -4.34 0.66 -15.47
C VAL A 220 -4.35 1.37 -16.84
N TYR A 221 -5.54 1.56 -17.42
CA TYR A 221 -5.75 2.39 -18.61
C TYR A 221 -6.75 3.50 -18.32
N GLY A 222 -6.34 4.77 -18.46
CA GLY A 222 -7.11 5.90 -17.94
C GLY A 222 -7.33 5.75 -16.43
N ASN A 223 -8.57 5.49 -16.01
CA ASN A 223 -8.94 5.14 -14.64
C ASN A 223 -9.59 3.75 -14.52
N LEU A 224 -9.41 2.90 -15.53
CA LEU A 224 -9.98 1.55 -15.60
C LEU A 224 -8.95 0.51 -15.18
N MET A 225 -9.38 -0.37 -14.27
CA MET A 225 -8.64 -1.55 -13.83
C MET A 225 -8.66 -2.60 -14.95
N VAL A 226 -7.78 -2.45 -15.93
CA VAL A 226 -7.72 -3.33 -17.11
C VAL A 226 -6.89 -4.59 -16.89
N ASP A 227 -6.11 -4.64 -15.81
CA ASP A 227 -5.29 -5.79 -15.44
C ASP A 227 -5.91 -6.53 -14.25
N LEU A 228 -7.24 -6.70 -14.24
CA LEU A 228 -7.93 -7.56 -13.28
C LEU A 228 -8.11 -8.96 -13.84
N MET A 229 -7.95 -9.97 -12.99
CA MET A 229 -8.29 -11.35 -13.30
C MET A 229 -9.75 -11.59 -12.95
N ALA A 230 -10.55 -11.93 -13.95
CA ALA A 230 -11.98 -12.19 -13.78
C ALA A 230 -12.27 -13.58 -13.16
N VAL A 231 -11.84 -13.78 -11.90
CA VAL A 231 -11.93 -15.07 -11.18
C VAL A 231 -13.22 -15.27 -10.38
N ASN A 232 -14.09 -14.27 -10.34
CA ASN A 232 -15.42 -14.37 -9.73
C ASN A 232 -16.45 -13.59 -10.54
N GLU A 233 -17.74 -13.86 -10.31
CA GLU A 233 -18.84 -13.27 -11.09
C GLU A 233 -18.79 -11.74 -11.15
N LYS A 234 -18.48 -11.09 -10.02
CA LYS A 234 -18.34 -9.62 -9.94
C LYS A 234 -17.20 -9.11 -10.83
N LEU A 235 -16.06 -9.82 -10.87
CA LEU A 235 -14.90 -9.43 -11.68
C LEU A 235 -15.12 -9.75 -13.17
N VAL A 236 -15.82 -10.83 -13.50
CA VAL A 236 -16.25 -11.14 -14.88
C VAL A 236 -17.17 -10.05 -15.42
N ASP A 237 -18.19 -9.66 -14.67
CA ASP A 237 -19.11 -8.57 -15.05
C ASP A 237 -18.36 -7.24 -15.22
N ARG A 238 -17.47 -6.90 -14.28
CA ARG A 238 -16.64 -5.68 -14.40
C ARG A 238 -15.76 -5.70 -15.64
N GLY A 239 -15.04 -6.80 -15.87
CA GLY A 239 -14.16 -6.95 -17.03
C GLY A 239 -14.91 -6.83 -18.35
N THR A 240 -16.07 -7.50 -18.44
CA THR A 240 -16.97 -7.44 -19.60
C THR A 240 -17.42 -6.01 -19.90
N ARG A 241 -17.82 -5.24 -18.87
CA ARG A 241 -18.20 -3.83 -19.03
C ARG A 241 -17.05 -2.93 -19.46
N ILE A 242 -15.82 -3.21 -19.00
CA ILE A 242 -14.63 -2.47 -19.43
C ILE A 242 -14.34 -2.71 -20.91
N ILE A 243 -14.39 -3.97 -21.36
CA ILE A 243 -14.21 -4.34 -22.77
C ILE A 243 -15.26 -3.62 -23.62
N SER A 244 -16.54 -3.79 -23.29
CA SER A 244 -17.66 -3.14 -23.99
C SER A 244 -17.47 -1.62 -24.12
N LYS A 245 -17.07 -0.96 -23.01
CA LYS A 245 -16.82 0.48 -23.00
C LYS A 245 -15.69 0.91 -23.94
N LEU A 246 -14.61 0.14 -24.02
CA LEU A 246 -13.41 0.52 -24.77
C LEU A 246 -13.43 0.07 -26.23
N THR A 247 -14.16 -1.00 -26.55
CA THR A 247 -14.22 -1.57 -27.91
C THR A 247 -15.53 -1.25 -28.64
N GLY A 248 -16.58 -0.86 -27.92
CA GLY A 248 -17.91 -0.64 -28.46
C GLY A 248 -18.72 -1.93 -28.69
N LEU A 249 -18.19 -3.10 -28.30
CA LEU A 249 -18.91 -4.35 -28.32
C LEU A 249 -20.12 -4.33 -27.36
N ASP A 250 -21.16 -5.09 -27.68
CA ASP A 250 -22.20 -5.40 -26.70
C ASP A 250 -21.67 -6.29 -25.58
N TYR A 251 -22.48 -6.48 -24.53
CA TYR A 251 -22.07 -7.22 -23.35
C TYR A 251 -21.75 -8.69 -23.64
N ASP A 252 -22.56 -9.37 -24.47
CA ASP A 252 -22.40 -10.80 -24.72
C ASP A 252 -21.14 -11.07 -25.56
N ARG A 253 -20.90 -10.24 -26.60
CA ARG A 253 -19.66 -10.30 -27.40
C ARG A 253 -18.44 -9.92 -26.58
N SER A 254 -18.56 -8.94 -25.69
CA SER A 254 -17.47 -8.59 -24.76
C SER A 254 -17.13 -9.75 -23.82
N LYS A 255 -18.15 -10.51 -23.38
CA LYS A 255 -17.96 -11.67 -22.52
C LYS A 255 -17.32 -12.83 -23.27
N GLU A 256 -17.72 -13.07 -24.52
CA GLU A 256 -17.06 -14.03 -25.41
C GLU A 256 -15.57 -13.68 -25.58
N ARG A 257 -15.24 -12.42 -25.90
CA ARG A 257 -13.84 -11.95 -25.99
C ARG A 257 -13.08 -12.10 -24.68
N LEU A 258 -13.72 -11.87 -23.54
CA LEU A 258 -13.09 -12.10 -22.23
C LEU A 258 -12.72 -13.57 -22.03
N ILE A 259 -13.54 -14.51 -22.50
CA ILE A 259 -13.24 -15.95 -22.40
C ILE A 259 -12.12 -16.34 -23.37
N GLU A 260 -12.17 -15.85 -24.61
CA GLU A 260 -11.13 -16.11 -25.64
C GLU A 260 -9.74 -15.58 -25.24
N SER A 261 -9.71 -14.54 -24.41
CA SER A 261 -8.49 -13.93 -23.86
C SER A 261 -8.06 -14.52 -22.51
N GLU A 262 -8.56 -15.71 -22.17
CA GLU A 262 -8.26 -16.40 -20.90
C GLU A 262 -8.55 -15.53 -19.66
N PHE A 263 -9.66 -14.79 -19.70
CA PHE A 263 -10.12 -13.88 -18.65
C PHE A 263 -9.25 -12.65 -18.41
N SER A 264 -8.36 -12.32 -19.36
CA SER A 264 -7.57 -11.09 -19.34
C SER A 264 -8.25 -9.95 -20.09
N VAL A 265 -8.76 -8.96 -19.35
CA VAL A 265 -9.43 -7.78 -19.91
C VAL A 265 -8.52 -7.01 -20.87
N LYS A 266 -7.25 -6.82 -20.50
CA LYS A 266 -6.27 -6.09 -21.33
C LYS A 266 -6.03 -6.79 -22.66
N VAL A 267 -5.89 -8.11 -22.65
CA VAL A 267 -5.69 -8.92 -23.86
C VAL A 267 -6.95 -8.90 -24.72
N ALA A 268 -8.14 -9.04 -24.13
CA ALA A 268 -9.42 -8.96 -24.86
C ALA A 268 -9.56 -7.65 -25.66
N ILE A 269 -9.18 -6.52 -25.04
CA ILE A 269 -9.23 -5.20 -25.68
C ILE A 269 -8.28 -5.14 -26.88
N VAL A 270 -7.06 -5.67 -26.75
CA VAL A 270 -6.07 -5.67 -27.83
C VAL A 270 -6.49 -6.61 -28.96
N MET A 271 -6.99 -7.81 -28.64
CA MET A 271 -7.52 -8.76 -29.62
C MET A 271 -8.63 -8.13 -30.46
N GLU A 272 -9.56 -7.43 -29.81
CA GLU A 272 -10.68 -6.79 -30.49
C GLU A 272 -10.27 -5.57 -31.33
N ILE A 273 -9.47 -4.65 -30.78
CA ILE A 273 -9.10 -3.41 -31.48
C ILE A 273 -8.18 -3.68 -32.68
N HIS A 274 -7.29 -4.67 -32.57
CA HIS A 274 -6.32 -5.00 -33.62
C HIS A 274 -6.73 -6.19 -34.49
N ASP A 275 -7.93 -6.76 -34.26
CA ASP A 275 -8.42 -7.99 -34.92
C ASP A 275 -7.34 -9.07 -35.01
N CYS A 276 -6.81 -9.46 -33.85
CA CYS A 276 -5.65 -10.35 -33.77
C CYS A 276 -5.87 -11.50 -32.79
N THR A 277 -5.03 -12.54 -32.94
CA THR A 277 -5.06 -13.72 -32.08
C THR A 277 -4.57 -13.40 -30.67
N LEU A 278 -4.87 -14.29 -29.71
CA LEU A 278 -4.37 -14.23 -28.34
C LEU A 278 -2.85 -14.05 -28.28
N ASP A 279 -2.09 -14.84 -29.04
CA ASP A 279 -0.63 -14.78 -29.08
C ASP A 279 -0.11 -13.45 -29.66
N GLU A 280 -0.76 -12.93 -30.70
CA GLU A 280 -0.40 -11.63 -31.29
C GLU A 280 -0.70 -10.48 -30.33
N ALA A 281 -1.83 -10.53 -29.62
CA ALA A 281 -2.21 -9.56 -28.61
C ALA A 281 -1.21 -9.55 -27.44
N ASN A 282 -0.84 -10.72 -26.93
CA ASN A 282 0.20 -10.87 -25.91
C ASN A 282 1.55 -10.33 -26.39
N ASN A 283 1.94 -10.61 -27.64
CA ASN A 283 3.17 -10.09 -28.22
C ASN A 283 3.16 -8.56 -28.36
N LYS A 284 2.03 -7.96 -28.73
CA LYS A 284 1.86 -6.49 -28.77
C LYS A 284 1.97 -5.88 -27.37
N LEU A 285 1.34 -6.50 -26.38
CA LEU A 285 1.41 -6.08 -24.98
C LEU A 285 2.84 -6.15 -24.44
N ASN A 286 3.55 -7.24 -24.67
CA ASN A 286 4.94 -7.40 -24.25
C ASN A 286 5.85 -6.34 -24.87
N LYS A 287 5.69 -6.04 -26.17
CA LYS A 287 6.45 -4.97 -26.85
C LYS A 287 6.14 -3.56 -26.32
N ALA A 288 5.00 -3.38 -25.66
CA ALA A 288 4.56 -2.13 -25.08
C ALA A 288 4.82 -2.05 -23.56
N ASP A 289 5.56 -2.99 -22.97
CA ASP A 289 5.74 -3.15 -21.52
C ASP A 289 4.42 -3.25 -20.75
N GLY A 290 3.39 -3.86 -21.36
CA GLY A 290 2.05 -4.01 -20.76
C GLY A 290 1.21 -2.74 -20.74
N PHE A 291 1.68 -1.62 -21.32
CA PHE A 291 0.94 -0.36 -21.37
C PHE A 291 -0.05 -0.32 -22.53
N LEU A 292 -1.34 -0.38 -22.19
CA LEU A 292 -2.40 -0.37 -23.18
C LEU A 292 -2.44 0.94 -23.99
N ASN A 293 -2.15 2.09 -23.36
CA ASN A 293 -2.12 3.41 -24.03
C ASN A 293 -0.98 3.61 -25.05
N ARG A 294 -0.10 2.62 -25.21
CA ARG A 294 0.91 2.60 -26.28
C ARG A 294 0.48 1.74 -27.47
N ILE A 295 -0.64 1.03 -27.36
CA ILE A 295 -1.13 0.05 -28.34
C ILE A 295 -2.43 0.53 -28.99
N ILE A 296 -3.27 1.24 -28.23
CA ILE A 296 -4.59 1.68 -28.67
C ILE A 296 -4.70 3.20 -28.53
N ASP A 297 -5.41 3.82 -29.47
CA ASP A 297 -5.68 5.27 -29.52
C ASP A 297 -7.20 5.47 -29.66
N ILE A 298 -7.88 5.50 -28.51
CA ILE A 298 -9.35 5.58 -28.36
C ILE A 298 -9.73 6.62 -27.32
#